data_AF-A0A1B7W680-F1
#
_entry.id   AF-A0A1B7W680-F1
#
_cell.length_a   1.000
_cell.length_b   1.000
_cell.length_c   1.000
_cell.angle_alpha   90.00
_cell.angle_beta   90.00
_cell.angle_gamma   90.00
#
_symmetry.space_group_name_H-M   'P 1'
#
loop_
_entity.id
_entity.type
_entity.pdbx_description
1 polymer ?
#
loop_
_entity_poly.entity_id
_entity_poly.type
_entity_poly.pdbx_seq_one_letter_code
_entity_poly.pdbx_strand_id
1 'polypeptide(L)'
;PSGYWKNATPMNLTNEEAQKVLNCSVGNSNKNSEKRYGFHKQTDQFYVFHSDNTFDEQGYPTYHGFPIPEYEVPNEILVQIKS
;
A
#
# COMPACT_ATOMS: atom_id res chain seq x y z
N PRO A 1 -0.89 -20.31 -6.87
CA PRO A 1 -0.62 -19.57 -5.62
C PRO A 1 -1.94 -19.07 -4.99
N SER A 2 -2.49 -19.85 -4.05
CA SER A 2 -3.64 -19.46 -3.22
C SER A 2 -3.14 -18.59 -2.07
N GLY A 3 -2.72 -17.37 -2.39
CA GLY A 3 -2.34 -16.37 -1.39
C GLY A 3 -3.58 -15.73 -0.77
N TYR A 4 -3.42 -15.21 0.45
CA TYR A 4 -4.43 -14.57 1.32
C TYR A 4 -5.28 -13.45 0.70
N TRP A 5 -5.09 -13.14 -0.59
CA TRP A 5 -5.66 -12.03 -1.35
C TRP A 5 -7.03 -12.32 -1.97
N LYS A 6 -7.42 -13.60 -2.11
CA LYS A 6 -8.67 -13.98 -2.80
C LYS A 6 -9.93 -13.40 -2.13
N ASN A 7 -9.81 -13.01 -0.86
CA ASN A 7 -10.88 -12.43 -0.06
C ASN A 7 -10.61 -10.98 0.38
N ALA A 8 -9.54 -10.34 -0.11
CA ALA A 8 -9.27 -8.94 0.22
C ALA A 8 -10.30 -8.04 -0.47
N THR A 9 -10.80 -7.04 0.26
CA THR A 9 -11.66 -6.01 -0.33
C THR A 9 -10.89 -5.31 -1.46
N PRO A 10 -11.45 -5.20 -2.67
CA PRO A 10 -10.78 -4.46 -3.74
C PRO A 10 -10.51 -3.02 -3.34
N MET A 11 -9.39 -2.46 -3.81
CA MET A 11 -9.14 -1.04 -3.70
C MET A 11 -10.24 -0.25 -4.42
N ASN A 12 -10.80 0.73 -3.72
CA ASN A 12 -11.87 1.61 -4.20
C ASN A 12 -11.35 2.96 -4.74
N LEU A 13 -10.11 2.99 -5.22
CA LEU A 13 -9.46 4.16 -5.79
C LEU A 13 -9.32 3.99 -7.30
N THR A 14 -9.30 5.11 -8.03
CA THR A 14 -8.80 5.11 -9.41
C THR A 14 -7.31 4.76 -9.42
N ASN A 15 -6.80 4.29 -10.56
CA ASN A 15 -5.37 4.00 -10.71
C ASN A 15 -4.50 5.24 -10.39
N GLU A 16 -4.95 6.44 -10.74
CA GLU A 16 -4.23 7.68 -10.48
C GLU A 16 -4.16 8.01 -8.98
N GLU A 17 -5.27 7.87 -8.26
CA GLU A 17 -5.32 8.05 -6.80
C GLU A 17 -4.49 6.99 -6.07
N ALA A 18 -4.62 5.73 -6.49
CA ALA A 18 -3.84 4.62 -5.97
C ALA A 18 -2.33 4.89 -6.13
N GLN A 19 -1.90 5.37 -7.31
CA GLN A 19 -0.51 5.71 -7.55
C GLN A 19 -0.04 6.88 -6.68
N LYS A 20 -0.87 7.91 -6.46
CA LYS A 20 -0.55 9.03 -5.55
C LYS A 20 -0.36 8.53 -4.12
N VAL A 21 -1.25 7.67 -3.63
CA VAL A 21 -1.17 7.08 -2.29
C VAL A 21 0.07 6.19 -2.16
N LEU A 22 0.37 5.37 -3.18
CA LEU A 22 1.58 4.54 -3.22
C LEU A 22 2.86 5.40 -3.24
N ASN A 23 2.90 6.48 -4.01
CA ASN A 23 4.07 7.37 -4.07
C ASN A 23 4.37 8.05 -2.73
N CYS A 24 3.33 8.36 -1.94
CA CYS A 24 3.46 8.93 -0.60
C CYS A 24 3.54 7.87 0.51
N SER A 25 3.57 6.58 0.16
CA SER A 25 3.54 5.50 1.15
C SER A 25 4.87 5.34 1.88
N VAL A 26 4.79 4.94 3.14
CA VAL A 26 5.93 4.66 4.01
C VAL A 26 6.19 3.15 3.99
N GLY A 27 7.44 2.75 3.74
CA GLY A 27 7.86 1.36 3.80
C GLY A 27 8.14 0.92 5.24
N ASN A 28 7.72 -0.29 5.60
CA ASN A 28 8.15 -0.88 6.88
C ASN A 28 9.57 -1.46 6.72
N SER A 29 10.56 -0.79 7.32
CA SER A 29 11.97 -0.94 7.02
C SER A 29 12.50 -2.36 7.26
N ASN A 30 12.84 -3.03 6.15
CA ASN A 30 14.15 -3.61 5.86
C ASN A 30 14.25 -3.73 4.33
N LYS A 31 15.10 -2.89 3.69
CA LYS A 31 15.51 -2.89 2.26
C LYS A 31 14.52 -3.56 1.26
N ASN A 32 13.81 -2.73 0.47
CA ASN A 32 12.73 -3.15 -0.42
C ASN A 32 11.58 -3.82 0.33
N SER A 33 10.97 -3.07 1.26
CA SER A 33 9.89 -3.59 2.09
C SER A 33 8.78 -4.17 1.22
N GLU A 34 8.58 -5.48 1.35
CA GLU A 34 7.50 -6.23 0.70
C GLU A 34 6.13 -5.58 0.90
N LYS A 35 6.00 -4.75 1.95
CA LYS A 35 4.81 -4.00 2.29
C LYS A 35 5.10 -2.51 2.46
N ARG A 36 4.24 -1.67 1.88
CA ARG A 36 4.21 -0.22 2.06
C ARG A 36 2.83 0.20 2.54
N TYR A 37 2.74 1.25 3.34
CA TYR A 37 1.47 1.72 3.89
C TYR A 37 1.21 3.15 3.44
N GLY A 38 0.03 3.41 2.89
CA GLY A 38 -0.38 4.73 2.43
C GLY A 38 -1.72 5.15 3.05
N PHE A 39 -1.99 6.44 2.99
CA PHE A 39 -3.21 7.03 3.53
C PHE A 39 -3.84 8.00 2.53
N HIS A 40 -5.11 7.77 2.23
CA HIS A 40 -5.90 8.60 1.34
C HIS A 40 -6.70 9.61 2.16
N LYS A 41 -6.17 10.84 2.27
CA LYS A 41 -6.72 11.91 3.13
C LYS A 41 -8.18 12.28 2.83
N GLN A 42 -8.60 12.20 1.57
CA GLN A 42 -9.95 12.61 1.15
C GLN A 42 -11.03 11.67 1.67
N THR A 43 -10.72 10.38 1.81
CA THR A 43 -11.67 9.34 2.24
C THR A 43 -11.34 8.79 3.63
N ASP A 44 -10.32 9.34 4.30
CA ASP A 44 -9.82 8.86 5.60
C ASP A 44 -9.54 7.34 5.61
N GLN A 45 -8.93 6.82 4.53
CA GLN A 45 -8.73 5.38 4.32
C GLN A 45 -7.24 5.02 4.26
N PHE A 46 -6.84 4.01 5.02
CA PHE A 46 -5.51 3.41 4.94
C PHE A 46 -5.47 2.29 3.91
N TYR A 47 -4.30 2.12 3.29
CA TYR A 47 -4.02 1.06 2.34
C TYR A 47 -2.67 0.43 2.65
N VAL A 48 -2.56 -0.87 2.41
CA VAL A 48 -1.28 -1.56 2.34
C VAL A 48 -1.03 -1.99 0.90
N PHE A 49 0.21 -1.85 0.45
CA PHE A 49 0.68 -2.20 -0.88
C PHE A 49 1.73 -3.29 -0.75
N HIS A 50 1.53 -4.38 -1.47
CA HIS A 50 2.43 -5.51 -1.53
C HIS A 50 3.15 -5.52 -2.87
N SER A 51 4.48 -5.70 -2.88
CA SER A 51 5.18 -5.87 -4.16
C SER A 51 4.82 -7.22 -4.78
N ASP A 52 4.55 -7.22 -6.08
CA ASP A 52 4.27 -8.44 -6.82
C ASP A 52 5.54 -9.20 -7.21
N ASN A 53 6.72 -8.66 -6.88
CA ASN A 53 8.02 -9.10 -7.40
C ASN A 53 8.10 -9.07 -8.94
N THR A 54 7.29 -8.23 -9.57
CA THR A 54 7.34 -7.92 -11.00
C THR A 54 7.66 -6.44 -11.21
N PHE A 55 8.08 -6.10 -12.43
CA PHE A 55 8.46 -4.74 -12.81
C PHE A 55 7.69 -4.32 -14.04
N ASP A 56 7.38 -3.02 -14.15
CA ASP A 56 6.80 -2.44 -15.35
C ASP A 56 7.82 -2.29 -16.48
N GLU A 57 7.38 -1.80 -17.64
CA GLU A 57 8.23 -1.60 -18.82
C GLU A 57 9.38 -0.61 -18.60
N GLN A 58 9.30 0.23 -17.56
CA GLN A 58 10.33 1.21 -17.19
C GLN A 58 11.26 0.67 -16.08
N GLY A 59 11.01 -0.53 -15.57
CA GLY A 59 11.80 -1.18 -14.52
C GLY A 59 11.40 -0.79 -13.10
N TYR A 60 10.23 -0.18 -12.89
CA TYR A 60 9.72 0.08 -11.53
C TYR A 60 8.96 -1.13 -10.98
N PRO A 61 9.12 -1.46 -9.69
CA PRO A 61 8.40 -2.56 -9.08
C PRO A 61 6.88 -2.31 -9.09
N THR A 62 6.10 -3.31 -9.46
CA THR A 62 4.64 -3.26 -9.39
C THR A 62 4.15 -3.68 -8.01
N TYR A 63 2.99 -3.14 -7.65
CA TYR A 63 2.36 -3.40 -6.35
C TYR A 63 0.87 -3.66 -6.50
N HIS A 64 0.34 -4.61 -5.72
CA HIS A 64 -1.08 -4.73 -5.44
C HIS A 64 -1.40 -4.11 -4.08
N GLY A 65 -2.41 -3.25 -4.03
CA GLY A 65 -2.86 -2.62 -2.80
C GLY A 65 -4.31 -2.95 -2.44
N PHE A 66 -4.62 -2.87 -1.15
CA PHE A 66 -5.96 -3.09 -0.61
C PHE A 66 -6.19 -2.20 0.62
N PRO A 67 -7.45 -1.80 0.89
CA PRO A 67 -7.79 -1.01 2.04
C PRO A 67 -7.62 -1.84 3.31
N ILE A 68 -7.11 -1.20 4.36
CA ILE A 68 -7.00 -1.76 5.70
C ILE A 68 -7.53 -0.76 6.73
N PRO A 69 -8.06 -1.21 7.87
CA PRO A 69 -8.39 -0.31 8.97
C PRO A 69 -7.12 0.23 9.65
N GLU A 70 -7.24 1.38 10.34
CA GLU A 70 -6.09 2.04 11.00
C GLU A 70 -5.34 1.11 11.98
N TYR A 71 -6.06 0.27 12.71
CA TYR A 71 -5.45 -0.63 13.71
C TYR A 71 -4.55 -1.72 13.10
N GLU A 72 -4.61 -1.94 11.79
CA GLU A 72 -3.70 -2.85 11.07
C GLU A 72 -2.41 -2.15 10.59
N VAL A 73 -2.32 -0.82 10.71
CA VAL A 73 -1.12 -0.07 10.38
C VAL A 73 -0.13 -0.18 11.55
N PRO A 74 1.12 -0.62 11.34
CA PRO A 74 2.13 -0.64 12.40
C PRO A 74 2.31 0.75 13.02
N ASN A 75 2.35 0.85 14.35
CA ASN A 75 2.39 2.15 15.05
C ASN A 75 3.52 3.07 14.56
N GLU A 76 4.71 2.53 14.30
CA GLU A 76 5.87 3.29 13.79
C GLU A 76 5.63 3.89 12.40
N ILE A 77 4.79 3.24 11.59
CA ILE A 77 4.39 3.69 10.26
C ILE A 77 3.22 4.66 10.37
N LEU A 78 2.26 4.39 11.25
CA LEU A 78 1.13 5.25 11.51
C LEU A 78 1.58 6.65 11.96
N VAL A 79 2.58 6.72 12.84
CA VAL A 79 3.20 7.99 13.26
C VAL A 79 3.78 8.73 12.06
N GLN A 80 4.51 8.05 11.16
CA GLN A 80 5.09 8.68 9.98
C GLN A 80 4.05 9.16 8.96
N ILE A 81 2.96 8.40 8.79
CA ILE A 81 1.88 8.76 7.86
C ILE A 81 1.07 9.97 8.34
N LYS A 82 0.87 10.09 9.66
CA LYS A 82 0.08 11.17 10.28
C LYS A 82 0.92 12.41 10.66
N SER A 83 2.24 12.34 10.59
CA SER A 83 3.15 13.48 10.80
C SER A 83 3.14 14.44 9.62
#